data_AF-A0A5J4VDW1-F1
#
_entry.id   AF-A0A5J4VDW1-F1
#
_cell.length_a   1.000
_cell.length_b   1.000
_cell.length_c   1.000
_cell.angle_alpha   90.00
_cell.angle_beta   90.00
_cell.angle_gamma   90.00
#
_symmetry.space_group_name_H-M   'P 1'
#
loop_
_entity.id
_entity.type
_entity.pdbx_description
1 polymer ?
#
loop_
_entity_poly.entity_id
_entity_poly.type
_entity_poly.pdbx_seq_one_letter_code
_entity_poly.pdbx_strand_id
1 'polypeptide(L)'
;MYICQVIKLRLERYQQYLRRYWTPPILLPITIPDAVIECYNKLWYYQYRDCQLQGTDIYGCGWSDYQCRTFEFGLQEVSWRICGYETALIENKTIMTSNDTNGYDQDKTIELNQKERRCQNLRILKVLFGDSHAITQQADIQIFKGISTTLEDNNKGFIRILNDMNLSLQGITLTADRSIFIPAIYISDQNTTVKLEEFIIYDITFQPQIPYSTGPRGVVQIDFSVKDVQILNCQFENIIIDSLEGIELRIQNFTDTPPIIPPLILPLPHPEPDTSINITINSTSAKDIQSSGNISNHGGASIYGEIGDNGSLIIEDASFASCCYIENDGGCIYVILNKTFRFETKGTVIFTGCRTTKDTLEVVRDRSGALYIYLAEESTYNFIIGEDSQFTTNAADICGEYIFIYSRNINILNI
;
A
#
# COMPACT_ATOMS: atom_id res chain seq x y z
N MET A 1 32.16 5.01 42.64
CA MET A 1 33.13 5.89 41.95
C MET A 1 33.72 5.09 40.81
N TYR A 2 33.13 5.21 39.62
CA TYR A 2 33.60 4.53 38.41
C TYR A 2 34.16 5.59 37.47
N ILE A 3 35.41 5.39 37.05
CA ILE A 3 36.22 6.29 36.24
C ILE A 3 35.79 6.11 34.77
N CYS A 4 35.38 7.22 34.15
CA CYS A 4 35.09 7.30 32.72
C CYS A 4 36.41 7.66 32.00
N GLN A 5 36.93 6.76 31.18
CA GLN A 5 38.12 7.02 30.36
C GLN A 5 37.70 7.20 28.89
N VAL A 6 37.72 8.44 28.44
CA VAL A 6 37.48 8.83 27.04
C VAL A 6 38.77 8.61 26.26
N ILE A 7 38.77 7.67 25.31
CA ILE A 7 39.86 7.50 24.35
C ILE A 7 39.46 8.19 23.04
N LYS A 8 40.19 9.26 22.72
CA LYS A 8 40.06 10.03 21.47
C LYS A 8 41.03 9.45 20.45
N LEU A 9 40.54 8.77 19.42
CA LEU A 9 41.34 8.28 18.30
C LEU A 9 41.07 9.11 17.04
N ARG A 10 42.13 9.78 16.59
CA ARG A 10 42.23 10.53 15.33
C ARG A 10 42.97 9.64 14.35
N LEU A 11 42.37 9.34 13.19
CA LEU A 11 43.03 8.60 12.11
C LEU A 11 42.87 9.35 10.79
N GLU A 12 43.99 9.89 10.32
CA GLU A 12 44.14 10.49 8.99
C GLU A 12 44.43 9.39 7.95
N ARG A 13 43.91 9.57 6.73
CA ARG A 13 43.94 8.64 5.59
C ARG A 13 45.36 8.22 5.19
N TYR A 14 45.53 6.98 4.70
CA TYR A 14 45.86 6.66 3.29
C TYR A 14 45.57 5.17 2.97
N GLN A 15 45.46 4.91 1.67
CA GLN A 15 44.76 3.85 0.93
C GLN A 15 45.33 2.42 0.96
N GLN A 16 44.43 1.49 0.56
CA GLN A 16 44.62 0.17 -0.08
C GLN A 16 44.98 -1.04 0.79
N TYR A 17 44.00 -1.92 1.02
CA TYR A 17 43.93 -3.32 0.53
C TYR A 17 42.57 -3.93 0.91
N LEU A 18 41.83 -4.45 -0.09
CA LEU A 18 40.56 -5.16 0.09
C LEU A 18 40.72 -6.42 0.95
N ARG A 19 39.96 -6.52 2.05
CA ARG A 19 39.46 -7.80 2.58
C ARG A 19 38.04 -7.63 3.13
N ARG A 20 37.10 -8.34 2.48
CA ARG A 20 35.71 -8.54 2.92
C ARG A 20 35.70 -9.33 4.24
N TYR A 21 34.98 -8.84 5.23
CA TYR A 21 34.41 -9.68 6.29
C TYR A 21 32.90 -9.44 6.32
N TRP A 22 32.16 -10.48 5.94
CA TRP A 22 30.72 -10.58 6.06
C TRP A 22 30.37 -10.87 7.52
N THR A 23 29.48 -10.09 8.10
CA THR A 23 28.55 -10.58 9.13
C THR A 23 27.19 -10.71 8.47
N PRO A 24 26.57 -11.91 8.44
CA PRO A 24 25.24 -12.08 7.85
C PRO A 24 24.19 -11.41 8.75
N PRO A 25 23.21 -10.69 8.19
CA PRO A 25 22.03 -10.26 8.93
C PRO A 25 21.17 -11.47 9.29
N ILE A 26 20.52 -11.37 10.44
CA ILE A 26 19.64 -12.36 11.05
C ILE A 26 18.47 -12.64 10.09
N LEU A 27 18.28 -13.92 9.75
CA LEU A 27 17.17 -14.41 8.93
C LEU A 27 15.87 -14.43 9.76
N LEU A 28 14.89 -13.62 9.38
CA LEU A 28 13.47 -13.89 9.63
C LEU A 28 12.87 -14.52 8.36
N PRO A 29 11.88 -15.43 8.49
CA PRO A 29 11.51 -16.33 7.41
C PRO A 29 10.61 -15.64 6.37
N ILE A 30 10.92 -15.95 5.10
CA ILE A 30 10.20 -15.64 3.85
C ILE A 30 10.67 -14.34 3.17
N THR A 31 11.86 -14.41 2.59
CA THR A 31 12.31 -13.57 1.47
C THR A 31 11.57 -13.97 0.19
N ILE A 32 10.85 -13.05 -0.44
CA ILE A 32 10.83 -13.03 -1.91
C ILE A 32 12.31 -13.02 -2.30
N PRO A 33 12.83 -13.98 -3.07
CA PRO A 33 14.24 -13.96 -3.42
C PRO A 33 14.49 -12.68 -4.21
N ASP A 34 15.07 -11.68 -3.54
CA ASP A 34 15.62 -10.50 -4.18
C ASP A 34 16.73 -11.03 -5.10
N ALA A 35 16.35 -11.36 -6.33
CA ALA A 35 17.28 -11.83 -7.33
C ALA A 35 18.36 -10.76 -7.46
N VAL A 36 19.62 -11.18 -7.28
CA VAL A 36 20.80 -10.33 -7.42
C VAL A 36 20.66 -9.56 -8.72
N ILE A 37 20.69 -8.23 -8.66
CA ILE A 37 20.74 -7.38 -9.86
C ILE A 37 22.09 -7.67 -10.52
N GLU A 38 22.09 -8.56 -11.51
CA GLU A 38 23.30 -8.84 -12.27
C GLU A 38 23.74 -7.54 -12.94
N CYS A 39 25.02 -7.19 -12.83
CA CYS A 39 25.59 -5.92 -13.30
C CYS A 39 25.40 -5.68 -14.81
N TYR A 40 25.01 -6.71 -15.55
CA TYR A 40 24.75 -6.70 -16.99
C TYR A 40 23.24 -6.71 -17.33
N ASN A 41 22.38 -6.87 -16.31
CA ASN A 41 20.95 -6.64 -16.41
C ASN A 41 20.64 -5.18 -16.04
N LYS A 42 20.83 -4.32 -17.04
CA LYS A 42 19.73 -3.49 -17.55
C LYS A 42 19.04 -2.55 -16.56
N LEU A 43 19.74 -1.47 -16.24
CA LEU A 43 19.13 -0.25 -15.72
C LEU A 43 18.41 0.47 -16.85
N TRP A 44 17.09 0.67 -16.72
CA TRP A 44 16.31 1.46 -17.68
C TRP A 44 15.74 2.70 -17.03
N TYR A 45 16.06 3.87 -17.56
CA TYR A 45 15.63 5.17 -17.05
C TYR A 45 14.36 5.64 -17.75
N TYR A 46 13.38 6.02 -16.95
CA TYR A 46 12.14 6.65 -17.41
C TYR A 46 12.13 8.10 -16.94
N GLN A 47 11.72 8.99 -17.84
CA GLN A 47 11.58 10.42 -17.55
C GLN A 47 10.48 10.98 -18.44
N TYR A 48 9.44 11.52 -17.81
CA TYR A 48 8.40 12.25 -18.51
C TYR A 48 7.85 13.29 -17.54
N ARG A 49 8.52 14.44 -17.49
CA ARG A 49 8.01 15.65 -16.83
C ARG A 49 8.19 16.80 -17.80
N ASP A 50 7.24 17.74 -17.82
CA ASP A 50 7.08 18.79 -18.84
C ASP A 50 8.18 19.89 -18.81
N CYS A 51 9.44 19.47 -18.86
CA CYS A 51 10.66 20.28 -18.77
C CYS A 51 11.63 19.89 -19.88
N GLN A 52 11.58 20.52 -21.06
CA GLN A 52 12.53 20.48 -22.20
C GLN A 52 13.05 19.13 -22.75
N LEU A 53 12.97 18.02 -22.02
CA LEU A 53 13.49 16.68 -22.31
C LEU A 53 12.45 15.65 -21.87
N GLN A 54 11.50 15.36 -22.77
CA GLN A 54 10.58 14.24 -22.61
C GLN A 54 11.28 12.96 -23.08
N GLY A 55 11.11 11.87 -22.34
CA GLY A 55 11.44 10.54 -22.85
C GLY A 55 10.74 10.28 -24.19
N THR A 56 11.31 9.41 -25.01
CA THR A 56 10.76 9.07 -26.33
C THR A 56 10.70 7.56 -26.48
N ASP A 57 9.54 7.04 -26.87
CA ASP A 57 9.34 5.62 -27.16
C ASP A 57 9.94 5.27 -28.53
N ILE A 58 11.26 5.09 -28.55
CA ILE A 58 12.05 4.64 -29.70
C ILE A 58 12.92 3.46 -29.28
N TYR A 59 13.23 2.57 -30.23
CA TYR A 59 14.16 1.47 -29.97
C TYR A 59 15.49 2.00 -29.42
N GLY A 60 15.90 1.47 -28.27
CA GLY A 60 17.06 1.94 -27.50
C GLY A 60 16.79 2.97 -26.42
N CYS A 61 15.54 3.39 -26.20
CA CYS A 61 15.20 4.19 -25.03
C CYS A 61 15.42 3.40 -23.72
N GLY A 62 15.57 4.16 -22.62
CA GLY A 62 15.90 3.78 -21.26
C GLY A 62 17.39 3.50 -21.00
N TRP A 63 18.30 3.55 -21.98
CA TRP A 63 19.74 3.65 -21.69
C TRP A 63 20.05 5.04 -21.10
N SER A 64 21.11 5.16 -20.28
CA SER A 64 21.68 6.36 -19.64
C SER A 64 21.48 7.72 -20.32
N ASP A 65 21.36 7.78 -21.65
CA ASP A 65 21.33 9.02 -22.42
C ASP A 65 19.99 9.27 -23.16
N TYR A 66 19.06 8.30 -23.16
CA TYR A 66 17.77 8.39 -23.83
C TYR A 66 16.69 7.71 -22.99
N GLN A 67 15.84 8.46 -22.29
CA GLN A 67 14.80 7.90 -21.44
C GLN A 67 13.59 7.42 -22.25
N CYS A 68 12.91 6.36 -21.78
CA CYS A 68 11.62 5.95 -22.37
C CYS A 68 10.49 6.87 -21.90
N ARG A 69 9.47 7.04 -22.74
CA ARG A 69 8.29 7.86 -22.41
C ARG A 69 7.25 7.06 -21.62
N THR A 70 7.03 5.81 -21.96
CA THR A 70 5.97 4.99 -21.34
C THR A 70 6.52 3.69 -20.77
N PHE A 71 5.99 3.28 -19.62
CA PHE A 71 6.33 2.01 -18.98
C PHE A 71 6.11 0.81 -19.91
N GLU A 72 4.98 0.75 -20.63
CA GLU A 72 4.67 -0.25 -21.66
C GLU A 72 5.84 -0.49 -22.61
N PHE A 73 6.29 0.60 -23.25
CA PHE A 73 7.29 0.52 -24.29
C PHE A 73 8.65 0.15 -23.72
N GLY A 74 9.07 0.76 -22.61
CA GLY A 74 10.36 0.42 -22.03
C GLY A 74 10.41 -1.03 -21.50
N LEU A 75 9.28 -1.60 -21.04
CA LEU A 75 9.21 -3.02 -20.68
C LEU A 75 9.37 -3.93 -21.90
N GLN A 76 8.87 -3.54 -23.07
CA GLN A 76 9.10 -4.25 -24.34
C GLN A 76 10.55 -4.14 -24.78
N GLU A 77 11.17 -2.96 -24.67
CA GLU A 77 12.58 -2.74 -24.99
C GLU A 77 13.50 -3.60 -24.11
N VAL A 78 13.16 -3.79 -22.83
CA VAL A 78 13.87 -4.74 -21.96
C VAL A 78 13.86 -6.15 -22.57
N SER A 79 12.74 -6.64 -23.09
CA SER A 79 12.69 -7.95 -23.76
C SER A 79 13.52 -7.97 -25.04
N TRP A 80 13.29 -6.99 -25.93
CA TRP A 80 13.98 -6.88 -27.22
C TRP A 80 15.50 -6.89 -27.05
N ARG A 81 16.02 -6.23 -26.02
CA ARG A 81 17.47 -6.11 -25.82
C ARG A 81 18.15 -7.34 -25.21
N ILE A 82 17.42 -8.19 -24.45
CA ILE A 82 18.04 -9.38 -23.81
C ILE A 82 18.01 -10.51 -24.85
N CYS A 83 16.86 -10.69 -25.50
CA CYS A 83 16.62 -11.85 -26.36
C CYS A 83 16.67 -11.54 -27.86
N GLY A 84 16.74 -10.27 -28.25
CA GLY A 84 16.60 -9.87 -29.65
C GLY A 84 15.16 -9.88 -30.16
N TYR A 85 14.15 -10.06 -29.29
CA TYR A 85 12.74 -9.92 -29.65
C TYR A 85 11.82 -9.44 -28.51
N GLU A 86 10.78 -8.64 -28.84
CA GLU A 86 9.94 -7.92 -27.86
C GLU A 86 8.98 -8.84 -27.10
N THR A 87 8.60 -9.97 -27.72
CA THR A 87 7.69 -10.96 -27.14
C THR A 87 8.39 -11.97 -26.23
N ALA A 88 9.71 -11.83 -26.02
CA ALA A 88 10.48 -12.70 -25.15
C ALA A 88 10.03 -12.59 -23.70
N LEU A 89 9.82 -13.76 -23.07
CA LEU A 89 9.61 -13.88 -21.63
C LEU A 89 10.94 -13.65 -20.91
N ILE A 90 11.00 -12.57 -20.16
CA ILE A 90 12.12 -12.25 -19.27
C ILE A 90 11.60 -12.38 -17.85
N GLU A 91 12.07 -13.37 -17.11
CA GLU A 91 11.58 -13.66 -15.76
C GLU A 91 11.64 -12.43 -14.85
N ASN A 92 12.75 -11.69 -14.88
CA ASN A 92 13.02 -10.53 -14.04
C ASN A 92 13.19 -9.26 -14.88
N LYS A 93 12.31 -8.28 -14.72
CA LYS A 93 12.46 -6.93 -15.28
C LYS A 93 12.64 -5.92 -14.16
N THR A 94 13.58 -5.00 -14.35
CA THR A 94 13.81 -3.87 -13.44
C THR A 94 13.77 -2.59 -14.24
N ILE A 95 13.05 -1.61 -13.71
CA ILE A 95 12.92 -0.27 -14.28
C ILE A 95 13.19 0.76 -13.19
N MET A 96 13.75 1.89 -13.58
CA MET A 96 14.14 2.95 -12.66
C MET A 96 13.57 4.30 -13.09
N THR A 97 13.10 5.07 -12.12
CA THR A 97 12.66 6.47 -12.30
C THR A 97 13.46 7.40 -11.40
N SER A 98 13.51 8.69 -11.76
CA SER A 98 14.30 9.72 -11.09
C SER A 98 13.44 10.59 -10.18
N ASN A 99 14.08 11.56 -9.52
CA ASN A 99 13.45 12.50 -8.59
C ASN A 99 12.50 13.50 -9.26
N ASP A 100 11.86 14.34 -8.46
CA ASP A 100 10.89 15.37 -8.85
C ASP A 100 11.28 16.27 -10.04
N THR A 101 12.56 16.55 -10.24
CA THR A 101 13.01 17.40 -11.36
C THR A 101 12.96 16.65 -12.70
N ASN A 102 13.09 15.33 -12.64
CA ASN A 102 13.14 14.41 -13.78
C ASN A 102 12.19 13.22 -13.57
N GLY A 103 11.06 13.46 -12.90
CA GLY A 103 10.11 12.43 -12.50
C GLY A 103 9.34 11.86 -13.68
N TYR A 104 8.33 11.05 -13.35
CA TYR A 104 7.48 10.42 -14.34
C TYR A 104 6.02 10.81 -14.13
N ASP A 105 5.43 11.46 -15.12
CA ASP A 105 4.02 11.82 -15.15
C ASP A 105 3.26 10.69 -15.85
N GLN A 106 2.50 9.93 -15.07
CA GLN A 106 1.66 8.83 -15.54
C GLN A 106 0.38 9.42 -16.15
N ASP A 107 0.41 9.67 -17.45
CA ASP A 107 -0.68 10.27 -18.24
C ASP A 107 -1.70 9.25 -18.79
N LYS A 108 -1.54 7.97 -18.42
CA LYS A 108 -2.39 6.82 -18.79
C LYS A 108 -2.50 5.83 -17.64
N THR A 109 -3.53 5.00 -17.59
CA THR A 109 -3.52 3.84 -16.67
C THR A 109 -2.56 2.77 -17.19
N ILE A 110 -1.96 2.00 -16.28
CA ILE A 110 -1.09 0.87 -16.60
C ILE A 110 -1.63 -0.43 -16.02
N GLU A 111 -1.67 -1.46 -16.86
CA GLU A 111 -1.95 -2.83 -16.43
C GLU A 111 -0.66 -3.66 -16.42
N LEU A 112 -0.33 -4.17 -15.24
CA LEU A 112 0.81 -5.02 -14.96
C LEU A 112 0.32 -6.45 -14.76
N ASN A 113 0.52 -7.28 -15.77
CA ASN A 113 0.19 -8.70 -15.74
C ASN A 113 1.27 -9.54 -16.43
N GLN A 114 1.47 -10.79 -15.97
CA GLN A 114 2.58 -11.63 -16.42
C GLN A 114 2.57 -11.88 -17.94
N LYS A 115 1.38 -12.10 -18.50
CA LYS A 115 1.19 -12.49 -19.90
C LYS A 115 1.54 -11.37 -20.87
N GLU A 116 1.08 -10.15 -20.61
CA GLU A 116 1.32 -9.00 -21.48
C GLU A 116 2.69 -8.40 -21.25
N ARG A 117 3.12 -8.27 -19.98
CA ARG A 117 4.43 -7.69 -19.66
C ARG A 117 5.57 -8.67 -19.89
N ARG A 118 5.25 -9.95 -20.12
CA ARG A 118 6.20 -11.03 -20.40
C ARG A 118 7.30 -11.10 -19.33
N CYS A 119 6.90 -10.97 -18.07
CA CYS A 119 7.77 -11.10 -16.91
C CYS A 119 6.99 -11.58 -15.70
N GLN A 120 7.63 -12.38 -14.86
CA GLN A 120 7.05 -12.85 -13.61
C GLN A 120 7.35 -11.88 -12.47
N ASN A 121 8.58 -11.38 -12.40
CA ASN A 121 9.03 -10.45 -11.38
C ASN A 121 9.32 -9.09 -12.03
N LEU A 122 8.60 -8.06 -11.59
CA LEU A 122 8.80 -6.69 -12.00
C LEU A 122 9.23 -5.84 -10.80
N ARG A 123 10.29 -5.06 -10.98
CA ARG A 123 10.79 -4.11 -9.98
C ARG A 123 10.77 -2.71 -10.56
N ILE A 124 10.09 -1.78 -9.90
CA ILE A 124 10.08 -0.35 -10.23
C ILE A 124 10.72 0.39 -9.07
N LEU A 125 11.85 1.04 -9.31
CA LEU A 125 12.74 1.53 -8.26
C LEU A 125 13.14 2.98 -8.50
N LYS A 126 13.58 3.70 -7.46
CA LYS A 126 14.42 4.90 -7.71
C LYS A 126 15.77 4.52 -8.31
N VAL A 127 16.36 5.47 -9.02
CA VAL A 127 17.70 5.34 -9.60
C VAL A 127 18.71 4.86 -8.54
N LEU A 128 19.32 3.70 -8.84
CA LEU A 128 20.37 3.07 -8.04
C LEU A 128 19.94 2.70 -6.60
N PHE A 129 18.64 2.43 -6.36
CA PHE A 129 18.13 1.97 -5.06
C PHE A 129 18.98 0.82 -4.48
N GLY A 130 19.41 0.96 -3.21
CA GLY A 130 20.24 -0.01 -2.51
C GLY A 130 21.75 0.05 -2.81
N ASP A 131 22.19 0.90 -3.74
CA ASP A 131 23.61 1.15 -4.02
C ASP A 131 24.14 2.37 -3.25
N SER A 132 25.45 2.42 -3.03
CA SER A 132 26.15 3.61 -2.51
C SER A 132 25.95 4.89 -3.33
N HIS A 133 25.53 4.75 -4.60
CA HIS A 133 25.23 5.84 -5.52
C HIS A 133 23.72 6.09 -5.70
N ALA A 134 22.86 5.49 -4.86
CA ALA A 134 21.42 5.77 -4.85
C ALA A 134 21.15 7.27 -4.82
N ILE A 135 20.18 7.74 -5.61
CA ILE A 135 19.74 9.13 -5.47
C ILE A 135 19.19 9.33 -4.06
N THR A 136 19.52 10.48 -3.46
CA THR A 136 19.20 10.77 -2.06
C THR A 136 17.72 11.05 -1.83
N GLN A 137 17.03 11.57 -2.86
CA GLN A 137 15.59 11.80 -2.85
C GLN A 137 14.85 10.56 -3.36
N GLN A 138 13.59 10.41 -2.98
CA GLN A 138 12.73 9.41 -3.62
C GLN A 138 12.56 9.74 -5.10
N ALA A 139 12.35 8.70 -5.91
CA ALA A 139 11.87 8.94 -7.25
C ALA A 139 10.42 9.42 -7.22
N ASP A 140 10.00 10.16 -8.23
CA ASP A 140 8.67 10.76 -8.26
C ASP A 140 7.84 10.21 -9.42
N ILE A 141 6.65 9.72 -9.09
CA ILE A 141 5.61 9.35 -10.05
C ILE A 141 4.38 10.20 -9.74
N GLN A 142 3.96 11.02 -10.69
CA GLN A 142 2.73 11.81 -10.56
C GLN A 142 1.65 11.22 -11.46
N ILE A 143 0.49 10.90 -10.91
CA ILE A 143 -0.72 10.69 -11.71
C ILE A 143 -1.10 12.02 -12.35
N PHE A 144 -1.03 12.11 -13.67
CA PHE A 144 -1.28 13.34 -14.41
C PHE A 144 -2.57 13.22 -15.22
N LYS A 145 -3.68 13.67 -14.64
CA LYS A 145 -4.99 13.73 -15.31
C LYS A 145 -5.08 14.93 -16.26
N GLY A 146 -4.42 16.03 -15.94
CA GLY A 146 -4.53 17.28 -16.68
C GLY A 146 -6.00 17.70 -16.78
N ILE A 147 -6.52 17.87 -17.99
CA ILE A 147 -7.94 18.21 -18.22
C ILE A 147 -8.79 17.01 -18.68
N SER A 148 -8.21 15.80 -18.67
CA SER A 148 -8.90 14.61 -19.18
C SER A 148 -10.00 14.16 -18.22
N THR A 149 -11.21 14.01 -18.74
CA THR A 149 -12.36 13.48 -17.99
C THR A 149 -12.60 12.00 -18.25
N THR A 150 -11.94 11.41 -19.25
CA THR A 150 -12.19 10.02 -19.69
C THR A 150 -11.04 9.08 -19.36
N LEU A 151 -9.96 9.58 -18.75
CA LEU A 151 -8.76 8.79 -18.46
C LEU A 151 -9.06 7.56 -17.59
N GLU A 152 -10.04 7.70 -16.71
CA GLU A 152 -10.42 6.70 -15.72
C GLU A 152 -11.58 5.82 -16.20
N ASP A 153 -12.15 6.09 -17.38
CA ASP A 153 -13.27 5.35 -17.95
C ASP A 153 -12.90 3.87 -18.15
N ASN A 154 -13.72 2.97 -17.60
CA ASN A 154 -13.56 1.51 -17.66
C ASN A 154 -12.26 0.95 -17.02
N ASN A 155 -11.52 1.78 -16.26
CA ASN A 155 -10.34 1.34 -15.54
C ASN A 155 -10.66 1.07 -14.07
N LYS A 156 -9.91 0.15 -13.45
CA LYS A 156 -10.06 -0.21 -12.02
C LYS A 156 -9.00 0.42 -11.11
N GLY A 157 -7.96 0.98 -11.68
CA GLY A 157 -6.92 1.71 -10.96
C GLY A 157 -5.88 2.30 -11.92
N PHE A 158 -5.10 3.26 -11.46
CA PHE A 158 -4.01 3.86 -12.23
C PHE A 158 -2.87 2.87 -12.45
N ILE A 159 -2.45 2.18 -11.39
CA ILE A 159 -1.52 1.05 -11.45
C ILE A 159 -2.30 -0.21 -11.09
N ARG A 160 -2.62 -1.03 -12.09
CA ARG A 160 -3.41 -2.25 -11.93
C ARG A 160 -2.52 -3.48 -12.01
N ILE A 161 -2.57 -4.37 -11.01
CA ILE A 161 -1.66 -5.52 -10.88
C ILE A 161 -2.48 -6.81 -10.81
N LEU A 162 -2.23 -7.75 -11.73
CA LEU A 162 -3.05 -8.94 -11.97
C LEU A 162 -2.23 -10.16 -12.42
N ASN A 163 -2.88 -11.34 -12.41
CA ASN A 163 -2.47 -12.56 -13.11
C ASN A 163 -1.03 -13.01 -12.79
N ASP A 164 -0.82 -13.56 -11.59
CA ASP A 164 0.40 -14.26 -11.19
C ASP A 164 1.71 -13.44 -11.30
N MET A 165 1.63 -12.12 -11.10
CA MET A 165 2.80 -11.23 -11.13
C MET A 165 3.35 -10.95 -9.71
N ASN A 166 4.67 -10.92 -9.59
CA ASN A 166 5.37 -10.42 -8.41
C ASN A 166 5.85 -8.99 -8.70
N LEU A 167 5.29 -8.00 -8.02
CA LEU A 167 5.67 -6.59 -8.19
C LEU A 167 6.39 -6.07 -6.95
N SER A 168 7.47 -5.33 -7.16
CA SER A 168 8.12 -4.53 -6.12
C SER A 168 8.21 -3.07 -6.54
N LEU A 169 7.63 -2.17 -5.75
CA LEU A 169 7.75 -0.71 -5.90
C LEU A 169 8.63 -0.18 -4.76
N GLN A 170 9.81 0.36 -5.08
CA GLN A 170 10.80 0.71 -4.05
C GLN A 170 11.35 2.13 -4.18
N GLY A 171 11.25 2.92 -3.11
CA GLY A 171 11.83 4.26 -3.02
C GLY A 171 11.13 5.29 -3.92
N ILE A 172 9.80 5.25 -4.01
CA ILE A 172 9.02 6.08 -4.93
C ILE A 172 8.00 6.90 -4.12
N THR A 173 7.83 8.16 -4.50
CA THR A 173 6.71 9.02 -4.10
C THR A 173 5.67 9.02 -5.20
N LEU A 174 4.42 8.74 -4.84
CA LEU A 174 3.26 8.77 -5.70
C LEU A 174 2.37 9.96 -5.31
N THR A 175 2.15 10.86 -6.26
CA THR A 175 1.28 12.05 -6.11
C THR A 175 0.22 12.07 -7.22
N ALA A 176 -0.73 12.99 -7.13
CA ALA A 176 -1.69 13.25 -8.22
C ALA A 176 -1.82 14.76 -8.47
N ASP A 177 -1.94 15.18 -9.73
CA ASP A 177 -2.15 16.60 -10.08
C ASP A 177 -3.57 17.09 -9.75
N ARG A 178 -4.53 16.16 -9.67
CA ARG A 178 -5.96 16.40 -9.44
C ARG A 178 -6.59 15.23 -8.70
N SER A 179 -7.83 15.43 -8.25
CA SER A 179 -8.63 14.36 -7.66
C SER A 179 -8.76 13.16 -8.60
N ILE A 180 -8.53 11.96 -8.08
CA ILE A 180 -8.68 10.69 -8.80
C ILE A 180 -9.99 10.01 -8.43
N PHE A 181 -10.65 9.29 -9.37
CA PHE A 181 -11.93 8.61 -9.11
C PHE A 181 -11.82 7.08 -9.09
N ILE A 182 -10.65 6.55 -9.44
CA ILE A 182 -10.28 5.13 -9.33
C ILE A 182 -9.06 4.99 -8.40
N PRO A 183 -8.86 3.82 -7.76
CA PRO A 183 -7.68 3.56 -6.94
C PRO A 183 -6.36 3.97 -7.62
N ALA A 184 -5.45 4.56 -6.87
CA ALA A 184 -4.10 4.83 -7.34
C ALA A 184 -3.37 3.50 -7.65
N ILE A 185 -3.55 2.50 -6.76
CA ILE A 185 -3.04 1.14 -6.93
C ILE A 185 -4.19 0.15 -6.74
N TYR A 186 -4.39 -0.75 -7.70
CA TYR A 186 -5.39 -1.82 -7.63
C TYR A 186 -4.71 -3.18 -7.80
N ILE A 187 -4.81 -4.03 -6.79
CA ILE A 187 -4.18 -5.35 -6.74
C ILE A 187 -5.28 -6.39 -6.71
N SER A 188 -5.21 -7.37 -7.60
CA SER A 188 -6.06 -8.56 -7.52
C SER A 188 -5.38 -9.80 -8.09
N ASP A 189 -6.00 -10.97 -7.88
CA ASP A 189 -5.62 -12.31 -8.38
C ASP A 189 -4.87 -13.20 -7.36
N GLN A 190 -5.08 -14.53 -7.44
CA GLN A 190 -4.78 -15.50 -6.39
C GLN A 190 -3.30 -15.85 -6.22
N ASN A 191 -2.41 -15.51 -7.16
CA ASN A 191 -0.97 -15.71 -7.00
C ASN A 191 -0.13 -14.45 -7.20
N THR A 192 -0.76 -13.29 -7.18
CA THR A 192 -0.05 -12.00 -7.19
C THR A 192 0.68 -11.80 -5.85
N THR A 193 1.93 -11.35 -5.89
CA THR A 193 2.63 -10.84 -4.69
C THR A 193 3.04 -9.39 -4.93
N VAL A 194 2.91 -8.56 -3.89
CA VAL A 194 3.26 -7.14 -3.99
C VAL A 194 4.12 -6.72 -2.81
N LYS A 195 5.22 -6.04 -3.10
CA LYS A 195 6.09 -5.40 -2.11
C LYS A 195 6.13 -3.90 -2.37
N LEU A 196 5.69 -3.12 -1.40
CA LEU A 196 5.92 -1.68 -1.33
C LEU A 196 7.03 -1.45 -0.30
N GLU A 197 8.13 -0.79 -0.67
CA GLU A 197 9.24 -0.54 0.23
C GLU A 197 9.77 0.89 0.10
N GLU A 198 9.90 1.64 1.19
CA GLU A 198 10.24 3.06 1.11
C GLU A 198 9.30 3.84 0.16
N PHE A 199 8.05 3.40 0.06
CA PHE A 199 7.04 3.97 -0.84
C PHE A 199 6.23 5.04 -0.11
N ILE A 200 6.04 6.19 -0.74
CA ILE A 200 5.31 7.33 -0.20
C ILE A 200 4.08 7.59 -1.06
N ILE A 201 2.89 7.68 -0.46
CA ILE A 201 1.70 8.25 -1.10
C ILE A 201 1.42 9.59 -0.44
N TYR A 202 1.41 10.65 -1.23
CA TYR A 202 1.36 12.02 -0.70
C TYR A 202 0.41 12.90 -1.52
N ASP A 203 -0.38 13.73 -0.82
CA ASP A 203 -1.22 14.79 -1.40
C ASP A 203 -2.17 14.25 -2.49
N ILE A 204 -2.94 13.22 -2.12
CA ILE A 204 -3.95 12.63 -3.00
C ILE A 204 -5.33 12.98 -2.47
N THR A 205 -6.15 13.55 -3.36
CA THR A 205 -7.61 13.61 -3.17
C THR A 205 -8.25 12.48 -3.95
N PHE A 206 -8.95 11.57 -3.27
CA PHE A 206 -9.64 10.43 -3.88
C PHE A 206 -11.14 10.57 -3.72
N GLN A 207 -11.88 10.50 -4.82
CA GLN A 207 -13.33 10.67 -4.84
C GLN A 207 -13.98 9.51 -5.60
N PRO A 208 -14.17 8.32 -5.01
CA PRO A 208 -14.80 7.21 -5.72
C PRO A 208 -16.21 7.63 -6.20
N GLN A 209 -16.41 7.74 -7.53
CA GLN A 209 -17.67 8.19 -8.14
C GLN A 209 -18.30 7.13 -9.06
N ILE A 210 -19.62 7.17 -9.19
CA ILE A 210 -20.38 6.45 -10.22
C ILE A 210 -20.18 7.19 -11.57
N PRO A 211 -19.90 6.51 -12.70
CA PRO A 211 -20.02 5.05 -12.93
C PRO A 211 -18.75 4.25 -12.63
N TYR A 212 -17.66 4.90 -12.24
CA TYR A 212 -16.34 4.28 -12.07
C TYR A 212 -16.31 3.26 -10.92
N SER A 213 -17.07 3.52 -9.86
CA SER A 213 -17.26 2.58 -8.75
C SER A 213 -18.72 2.51 -8.33
N THR A 214 -19.25 1.29 -8.22
CA THR A 214 -20.58 1.00 -7.65
C THR A 214 -20.50 0.62 -6.17
N GLY A 215 -19.40 0.94 -5.49
CA GLY A 215 -19.19 0.58 -4.09
C GLY A 215 -17.93 1.18 -3.47
N PRO A 216 -17.68 0.86 -2.19
CA PRO A 216 -16.51 1.34 -1.44
C PRO A 216 -15.18 1.01 -2.12
N ARG A 217 -14.18 1.89 -2.02
CA ARG A 217 -12.85 1.71 -2.64
C ARG A 217 -11.71 2.26 -1.79
N GLY A 218 -10.53 1.68 -1.96
CA GLY A 218 -9.26 2.14 -1.42
C GLY A 218 -8.53 3.08 -2.37
N VAL A 219 -7.71 4.01 -1.86
CA VAL A 219 -6.62 4.63 -2.64
C VAL A 219 -5.66 3.52 -3.11
N VAL A 220 -5.34 2.60 -2.20
CA VAL A 220 -4.77 1.29 -2.48
C VAL A 220 -5.86 0.25 -2.24
N GLN A 221 -6.32 -0.40 -3.30
CA GLN A 221 -7.32 -1.46 -3.24
C GLN A 221 -6.64 -2.82 -3.41
N ILE A 222 -6.90 -3.73 -2.48
CA ILE A 222 -6.46 -5.12 -2.51
C ILE A 222 -7.70 -5.99 -2.51
N ASP A 223 -7.99 -6.61 -3.65
CA ASP A 223 -9.13 -7.49 -3.86
C ASP A 223 -8.69 -8.94 -4.11
N PHE A 224 -9.57 -9.89 -3.78
CA PHE A 224 -9.38 -11.33 -4.03
C PHE A 224 -8.17 -11.92 -3.28
N SER A 225 -7.97 -13.23 -3.42
CA SER A 225 -6.98 -14.08 -2.72
C SER A 225 -5.49 -13.77 -3.03
N VAL A 226 -5.08 -12.50 -3.05
CA VAL A 226 -3.68 -12.10 -3.25
C VAL A 226 -2.81 -12.85 -2.27
N LYS A 227 -1.74 -13.46 -2.79
CA LYS A 227 -0.96 -14.44 -2.04
C LYS A 227 -0.21 -13.83 -0.86
N ASP A 228 0.47 -12.70 -1.09
CA ASP A 228 1.26 -12.00 -0.09
C ASP A 228 1.42 -10.52 -0.45
N VAL A 229 1.21 -9.63 0.52
CA VAL A 229 1.43 -8.19 0.36
C VAL A 229 2.29 -7.67 1.51
N GLN A 230 3.39 -7.00 1.16
CA GLN A 230 4.33 -6.41 2.10
C GLN A 230 4.37 -4.90 1.92
N ILE A 231 4.13 -4.15 2.99
CA ILE A 231 4.21 -2.69 3.03
C ILE A 231 5.26 -2.34 4.08
N LEU A 232 6.45 -1.94 3.63
CA LEU A 232 7.64 -1.84 4.47
C LEU A 232 8.23 -0.43 4.41
N ASN A 233 8.42 0.19 5.57
CA ASN A 233 9.01 1.53 5.67
C ASN A 233 8.29 2.56 4.78
N CYS A 234 6.96 2.46 4.68
CA CYS A 234 6.13 3.31 3.82
C CYS A 234 5.58 4.52 4.56
N GLN A 235 5.15 5.53 3.80
CA GLN A 235 4.51 6.72 4.35
C GLN A 235 3.26 7.07 3.54
N PHE A 236 2.16 7.35 4.23
CA PHE A 236 0.91 7.81 3.64
C PHE A 236 0.54 9.12 4.32
N GLU A 237 0.49 10.22 3.57
CA GLU A 237 0.32 11.54 4.18
C GLU A 237 -0.52 12.50 3.34
N ASN A 238 -1.34 13.31 4.02
CA ASN A 238 -2.22 14.31 3.39
C ASN A 238 -3.15 13.69 2.35
N ILE A 239 -3.91 12.68 2.76
CA ILE A 239 -4.83 11.97 1.88
C ILE A 239 -6.26 12.37 2.27
N ILE A 240 -7.00 12.92 1.32
CA ILE A 240 -8.40 13.30 1.47
C ILE A 240 -9.24 12.34 0.63
N ILE A 241 -10.16 11.65 1.28
CA ILE A 241 -11.07 10.70 0.65
C ILE A 241 -12.48 11.22 0.83
N ASP A 242 -13.06 11.69 -0.26
CA ASP A 242 -14.33 12.39 -0.24
C ASP A 242 -15.31 11.67 -1.18
N SER A 243 -16.25 10.93 -0.59
CA SER A 243 -17.37 10.17 -1.19
C SER A 243 -17.36 8.67 -0.87
N LEU A 244 -18.56 8.07 -1.00
CA LEU A 244 -18.90 6.63 -0.99
C LEU A 244 -17.85 5.72 -0.33
N GLU A 245 -17.73 5.82 1.00
CA GLU A 245 -17.05 4.82 1.84
C GLU A 245 -15.60 4.55 1.41
N GLY A 246 -14.91 5.60 0.94
CA GLY A 246 -13.53 5.47 0.53
C GLY A 246 -12.58 5.30 1.71
N ILE A 247 -11.53 4.51 1.53
CA ILE A 247 -10.50 4.20 2.54
C ILE A 247 -9.12 4.43 1.90
N GLU A 248 -8.08 4.67 2.70
CA GLU A 248 -6.72 4.78 2.17
C GLU A 248 -6.22 3.40 1.69
N LEU A 249 -6.13 2.42 2.58
CA LEU A 249 -5.79 1.02 2.28
C LEU A 249 -7.00 0.12 2.54
N ARG A 250 -7.61 -0.37 1.45
CA ARG A 250 -8.78 -1.25 1.53
C ARG A 250 -8.43 -2.67 1.13
N ILE A 251 -8.63 -3.61 2.05
CA ILE A 251 -8.36 -5.03 1.87
C ILE A 251 -9.69 -5.77 1.96
N GLN A 252 -10.08 -6.40 0.86
CA GLN A 252 -11.36 -7.10 0.74
C GLN A 252 -11.16 -8.43 0.00
N ASN A 253 -11.71 -9.51 0.55
CA ASN A 253 -11.66 -10.83 -0.11
C ASN A 253 -13.01 -11.31 -0.68
N PHE A 254 -13.96 -10.41 -0.90
CA PHE A 254 -15.33 -10.73 -1.33
C PHE A 254 -15.58 -10.20 -2.73
N THR A 255 -16.20 -11.01 -3.59
CA THR A 255 -16.58 -10.62 -4.95
C THR A 255 -17.91 -9.89 -5.03
N ASP A 256 -18.71 -10.00 -3.98
CA ASP A 256 -20.05 -9.46 -3.94
C ASP A 256 -20.07 -8.15 -3.16
N THR A 257 -20.96 -7.26 -3.58
CA THR A 257 -21.30 -6.05 -2.84
C THR A 257 -21.63 -6.45 -1.40
N PRO A 258 -20.96 -5.89 -0.38
CA PRO A 258 -21.29 -6.21 0.99
C PRO A 258 -22.78 -5.92 1.21
N PRO A 259 -23.53 -6.81 1.88
CA PRO A 259 -24.94 -6.55 2.13
C PRO A 259 -25.03 -5.23 2.90
N ILE A 260 -25.79 -4.27 2.36
CA ILE A 260 -26.10 -3.01 3.04
C ILE A 260 -26.66 -3.39 4.40
N ILE A 261 -25.89 -3.16 5.47
CA ILE A 261 -26.34 -3.43 6.85
C ILE A 261 -27.32 -2.31 7.20
N PRO A 262 -28.65 -2.52 7.19
CA PRO A 262 -29.55 -1.51 7.69
C PRO A 262 -29.34 -1.43 9.21
N PRO A 263 -29.57 -0.26 9.83
CA PRO A 263 -29.54 -0.19 11.28
C PRO A 263 -30.66 -1.11 11.81
N LEU A 264 -30.33 -2.06 12.69
CA LEU A 264 -31.25 -2.89 13.49
C LEU A 264 -31.79 -4.26 13.01
N ILE A 265 -31.42 -4.86 11.87
CA ILE A 265 -31.86 -6.24 11.57
C ILE A 265 -30.66 -7.12 11.20
N LEU A 266 -30.61 -8.32 11.80
CA LEU A 266 -29.54 -9.32 11.77
C LEU A 266 -28.65 -9.27 10.51
N PRO A 267 -27.30 -9.40 10.64
CA PRO A 267 -26.45 -9.61 9.48
C PRO A 267 -26.97 -10.84 8.74
N LEU A 268 -27.34 -10.65 7.46
CA LEU A 268 -27.57 -11.74 6.53
C LEU A 268 -26.28 -12.59 6.45
N PRO A 269 -26.38 -13.89 6.12
CA PRO A 269 -25.21 -14.76 5.97
C PRO A 269 -24.22 -14.09 5.02
N HIS A 270 -23.07 -13.70 5.58
CA HIS A 270 -22.01 -13.05 4.86
C HIS A 270 -21.43 -14.09 3.88
N PRO A 271 -21.27 -13.79 2.57
CA PRO A 271 -20.68 -14.75 1.64
C PRO A 271 -19.30 -15.17 2.16
N GLU A 272 -19.08 -16.47 2.29
CA GLU A 272 -17.90 -17.04 2.95
C GLU A 272 -16.70 -17.09 1.99
N PRO A 273 -15.60 -16.34 2.23
CA PRO A 273 -14.37 -16.55 1.49
C PRO A 273 -13.58 -17.69 2.14
N ASP A 274 -13.36 -18.75 1.38
CA ASP A 274 -12.41 -19.83 1.72
C ASP A 274 -10.97 -19.48 1.34
N THR A 275 -10.69 -18.19 1.15
CA THR A 275 -9.43 -17.70 0.60
C THR A 275 -8.67 -16.90 1.65
N SER A 276 -7.35 -17.04 1.66
CA SER A 276 -6.46 -16.34 2.56
C SER A 276 -5.74 -15.20 1.83
N ILE A 277 -5.56 -14.08 2.52
CA ILE A 277 -4.67 -12.99 2.12
C ILE A 277 -3.74 -12.75 3.31
N ASN A 278 -2.42 -12.72 3.07
CA ASN A 278 -1.45 -12.36 4.09
C ASN A 278 -0.88 -10.98 3.81
N ILE A 279 -0.98 -10.10 4.80
CA ILE A 279 -0.53 -8.71 4.69
C ILE A 279 0.33 -8.39 5.89
N THR A 280 1.52 -7.88 5.60
CA THR A 280 2.45 -7.36 6.62
C THR A 280 2.70 -5.89 6.36
N ILE A 281 2.41 -5.07 7.36
CA ILE A 281 2.70 -3.64 7.40
C ILE A 281 3.78 -3.45 8.47
N ASN A 282 4.98 -3.03 8.09
CA ASN A 282 6.10 -2.86 9.02
C ASN A 282 6.74 -1.48 8.86
N SER A 283 7.09 -0.82 9.97
CA SER A 283 7.83 0.45 9.99
C SER A 283 7.12 1.56 9.20
N THR A 284 5.79 1.51 9.11
CA THR A 284 5.00 2.36 8.21
C THR A 284 4.24 3.43 8.98
N SER A 285 4.09 4.62 8.39
CA SER A 285 3.34 5.72 9.00
C SER A 285 2.18 6.20 8.12
N ALA A 286 1.01 6.41 8.72
CA ALA A 286 -0.10 7.13 8.09
C ALA A 286 -0.40 8.41 8.87
N LYS A 287 -0.50 9.55 8.19
CA LYS A 287 -0.68 10.85 8.83
C LYS A 287 -1.62 11.76 8.05
N ASP A 288 -2.47 12.48 8.77
CA ASP A 288 -3.38 13.47 8.19
C ASP A 288 -4.26 12.84 7.08
N ILE A 289 -4.90 11.73 7.43
CA ILE A 289 -5.82 10.98 6.57
C ILE A 289 -7.25 11.36 6.94
N GLN A 290 -8.03 11.84 5.98
CA GLN A 290 -9.43 12.20 6.20
C GLN A 290 -10.31 11.42 5.24
N SER A 291 -11.28 10.68 5.77
CA SER A 291 -12.30 9.97 5.01
C SER A 291 -13.71 10.43 5.39
N SER A 292 -14.60 10.50 4.40
CA SER A 292 -16.04 10.66 4.57
C SER A 292 -16.79 9.49 3.91
N GLY A 293 -17.80 8.95 4.60
CA GLY A 293 -18.53 7.77 4.14
C GLY A 293 -20.04 7.89 4.32
N ASN A 294 -20.78 6.97 3.69
CA ASN A 294 -22.23 6.92 3.81
C ASN A 294 -22.69 5.97 4.94
N ILE A 295 -24.00 5.74 5.02
CA ILE A 295 -24.65 4.87 6.01
C ILE A 295 -24.38 3.34 5.86
N SER A 296 -23.19 2.85 5.51
CA SER A 296 -22.93 1.39 5.38
C SER A 296 -22.23 0.65 6.56
N ASN A 297 -21.72 1.33 7.59
CA ASN A 297 -20.94 0.79 8.72
C ASN A 297 -19.53 0.24 8.37
N HIS A 298 -18.94 0.60 7.23
CA HIS A 298 -17.55 0.24 6.91
C HIS A 298 -16.59 1.39 7.24
N GLY A 299 -15.95 1.31 8.41
CA GLY A 299 -15.07 2.32 8.96
C GLY A 299 -13.61 2.29 8.47
N GLY A 300 -12.73 2.97 9.21
CA GLY A 300 -11.27 2.87 9.05
C GLY A 300 -10.71 3.83 8.03
N ALA A 301 -10.36 5.07 8.41
CA ALA A 301 -9.94 6.08 7.44
C ALA A 301 -8.65 5.65 6.72
N SER A 302 -7.73 5.03 7.48
CA SER A 302 -6.46 4.55 6.97
C SER A 302 -6.55 3.10 6.51
N ILE A 303 -7.06 2.18 7.33
CA ILE A 303 -7.08 0.75 6.98
C ILE A 303 -8.47 0.17 7.20
N TYR A 304 -8.98 -0.49 6.16
CA TYR A 304 -10.12 -1.40 6.24
C TYR A 304 -9.65 -2.81 5.90
N GLY A 305 -9.88 -3.76 6.80
CA GLY A 305 -9.48 -5.15 6.63
C GLY A 305 -10.65 -6.12 6.79
N GLU A 306 -10.99 -6.80 5.70
CA GLU A 306 -11.99 -7.86 5.70
C GLU A 306 -11.42 -9.08 4.96
N ILE A 307 -10.81 -9.97 5.74
CA ILE A 307 -10.08 -11.13 5.24
C ILE A 307 -10.81 -12.41 5.66
N GLY A 308 -10.83 -13.38 4.75
CA GLY A 308 -11.45 -14.69 4.94
C GLY A 308 -10.58 -15.68 5.72
N ASP A 309 -10.82 -16.97 5.52
CA ASP A 309 -10.16 -18.03 6.29
C ASP A 309 -8.64 -18.10 6.05
N ASN A 310 -7.86 -18.41 7.10
CA ASN A 310 -6.40 -18.58 7.11
C ASN A 310 -5.59 -17.34 6.66
N GLY A 311 -6.22 -16.18 6.50
CA GLY A 311 -5.55 -14.92 6.21
C GLY A 311 -4.99 -14.24 7.45
N SER A 312 -4.13 -13.25 7.24
CA SER A 312 -3.55 -12.44 8.32
C SER A 312 -3.28 -10.99 7.91
N LEU A 313 -3.44 -10.09 8.89
CA LEU A 313 -3.06 -8.69 8.81
C LEU A 313 -2.21 -8.38 10.05
N ILE A 314 -0.91 -8.24 9.82
CA ILE A 314 0.08 -7.98 10.86
C ILE A 314 0.60 -6.55 10.67
N ILE A 315 0.49 -5.74 11.73
CA ILE A 315 0.97 -4.36 11.78
C ILE A 315 2.09 -4.28 12.81
N GLU A 316 3.28 -3.91 12.39
CA GLU A 316 4.50 -3.92 13.19
C GLU A 316 5.22 -2.56 13.13
N ASP A 317 5.62 -2.03 14.28
CA ASP A 317 6.40 -0.77 14.37
C ASP A 317 5.82 0.40 13.56
N ALA A 318 4.50 0.55 13.59
CA ALA A 318 3.76 1.50 12.76
C ALA A 318 3.24 2.71 13.55
N SER A 319 2.99 3.83 12.86
CA SER A 319 2.39 5.01 13.50
C SER A 319 1.23 5.58 12.69
N PHE A 320 0.17 5.96 13.39
CA PHE A 320 -1.03 6.52 12.81
C PHE A 320 -1.34 7.84 13.53
N ALA A 321 -1.39 8.93 12.78
CA ALA A 321 -1.56 10.26 13.33
C ALA A 321 -2.66 11.05 12.61
N SER A 322 -3.57 11.66 13.37
CA SER A 322 -4.64 12.51 12.82
C SER A 322 -5.54 11.81 11.80
N CYS A 323 -5.70 10.48 11.86
CA CYS A 323 -6.62 9.76 10.96
C CYS A 323 -8.07 10.01 11.41
N CYS A 324 -8.91 10.51 10.50
CA CYS A 324 -10.26 10.95 10.80
C CYS A 324 -11.27 10.31 9.86
N TYR A 325 -12.29 9.64 10.42
CA TYR A 325 -13.45 9.18 9.65
C TYR A 325 -14.70 9.94 10.07
N ILE A 326 -15.36 10.60 9.12
CA ILE A 326 -16.61 11.33 9.34
C ILE A 326 -17.81 10.42 9.05
N GLU A 327 -18.77 10.36 9.97
CA GLU A 327 -20.04 9.58 9.92
C GLU A 327 -19.89 8.04 9.95
N ASN A 328 -18.79 7.52 10.49
CA ASN A 328 -18.55 6.08 10.56
C ASN A 328 -17.71 5.66 11.77
N ASP A 329 -17.63 4.35 12.00
CA ASP A 329 -16.83 3.77 13.09
C ASP A 329 -15.34 3.67 12.71
N GLY A 330 -14.45 3.48 13.68
CA GLY A 330 -13.03 3.22 13.45
C GLY A 330 -12.30 4.38 12.79
N GLY A 331 -11.87 5.37 13.57
CA GLY A 331 -11.26 6.59 13.02
C GLY A 331 -9.99 6.33 12.22
N CYS A 332 -9.21 5.30 12.58
CA CYS A 332 -8.00 4.91 11.85
C CYS A 332 -8.12 3.55 11.17
N ILE A 333 -8.37 2.49 11.94
CA ILE A 333 -8.39 1.11 11.48
C ILE A 333 -9.74 0.49 11.79
N TYR A 334 -10.31 -0.21 10.81
CA TYR A 334 -11.51 -1.02 10.96
C TYR A 334 -11.25 -2.41 10.41
N VAL A 335 -11.37 -3.43 11.25
CA VAL A 335 -11.17 -4.83 10.85
C VAL A 335 -12.38 -5.69 11.19
N ILE A 336 -12.75 -6.55 10.25
CA ILE A 336 -13.78 -7.58 10.41
C ILE A 336 -13.07 -8.92 10.46
N LEU A 337 -13.11 -9.58 11.61
CA LEU A 337 -12.56 -10.91 11.80
C LEU A 337 -13.60 -11.95 11.44
N ASN A 338 -13.38 -12.64 10.31
CA ASN A 338 -14.20 -13.76 9.87
C ASN A 338 -13.41 -15.06 9.91
N LYS A 339 -14.05 -16.18 10.25
CA LYS A 339 -13.44 -17.51 10.38
C LYS A 339 -12.12 -17.46 11.18
N THR A 340 -11.01 -17.95 10.62
CA THR A 340 -9.69 -17.95 11.29
C THR A 340 -8.81 -16.72 11.00
N PHE A 341 -9.34 -15.65 10.37
CA PHE A 341 -8.57 -14.44 10.08
C PHE A 341 -7.86 -13.90 11.33
N ARG A 342 -6.53 -13.75 11.22
CA ARG A 342 -5.66 -13.22 12.28
C ARG A 342 -5.36 -11.73 12.09
N PHE A 343 -5.71 -10.92 13.08
CA PHE A 343 -5.27 -9.53 13.18
C PHE A 343 -4.27 -9.35 14.31
N GLU A 344 -3.14 -8.69 14.08
CA GLU A 344 -2.12 -8.56 15.12
C GLU A 344 -1.35 -7.25 15.02
N THR A 345 -1.17 -6.58 16.17
CA THR A 345 -0.18 -5.51 16.31
C THR A 345 1.05 -6.02 17.05
N LYS A 346 2.26 -5.69 16.55
CA LYS A 346 3.56 -6.08 17.12
C LYS A 346 4.48 -4.88 17.25
N GLY A 347 5.41 -4.97 18.19
CA GLY A 347 6.35 -3.88 18.45
C GLY A 347 5.61 -2.58 18.79
N THR A 348 6.22 -1.46 18.44
CA THR A 348 5.68 -0.14 18.82
C THR A 348 4.64 0.33 17.80
N VAL A 349 3.35 0.14 18.09
CA VAL A 349 2.26 0.65 17.25
C VAL A 349 1.57 1.84 17.91
N ILE A 350 1.66 3.03 17.31
CA ILE A 350 1.20 4.29 17.94
C ILE A 350 -0.02 4.85 17.20
N PHE A 351 -1.08 5.18 17.93
CA PHE A 351 -2.26 5.89 17.43
C PHE A 351 -2.39 7.22 18.16
N THR A 352 -2.26 8.34 17.43
CA THR A 352 -2.29 9.69 18.02
C THR A 352 -3.28 10.61 17.32
N GLY A 353 -4.26 11.12 18.07
CA GLY A 353 -5.20 12.12 17.53
C GLY A 353 -6.14 11.58 16.45
N CYS A 354 -6.29 10.26 16.35
CA CYS A 354 -7.25 9.63 15.47
C CYS A 354 -8.67 9.82 16.01
N ARG A 355 -9.65 10.04 15.14
CA ARG A 355 -11.02 10.32 15.58
C ARG A 355 -12.11 9.85 14.65
N THR A 356 -13.28 9.62 15.22
CA THR A 356 -14.55 9.55 14.50
C THR A 356 -15.41 10.72 14.88
N THR A 357 -16.11 11.31 13.92
CA THR A 357 -16.94 12.49 14.14
C THR A 357 -18.28 12.38 13.45
N LYS A 358 -19.33 12.81 14.14
CA LYS A 358 -20.70 12.90 13.66
C LYS A 358 -20.94 14.21 12.92
N ASP A 359 -21.40 14.16 11.66
CA ASP A 359 -21.84 15.35 10.93
C ASP A 359 -23.38 15.53 10.99
N THR A 360 -24.14 14.45 11.15
CA THR A 360 -25.61 14.49 11.16
C THR A 360 -26.25 13.81 12.37
N LEU A 361 -27.34 14.35 12.92
CA LEU A 361 -27.96 13.93 14.20
C LEU A 361 -28.53 12.49 14.25
N GLU A 362 -28.72 11.81 13.12
CA GLU A 362 -29.59 10.62 13.04
C GLU A 362 -28.90 9.25 13.09
N VAL A 363 -27.57 9.17 13.21
CA VAL A 363 -26.87 7.87 13.10
C VAL A 363 -26.30 7.38 14.44
N VAL A 364 -26.43 6.06 14.69
CA VAL A 364 -25.82 5.29 15.79
C VAL A 364 -24.44 4.78 15.34
N ARG A 365 -23.48 5.69 15.12
CA ARG A 365 -22.11 5.43 14.64
C ARG A 365 -21.11 6.28 15.41
N ASP A 366 -19.85 6.31 15.00
CA ASP A 366 -18.80 7.09 15.66
C ASP A 366 -18.26 6.41 16.93
N ARG A 367 -18.08 5.09 16.82
CA ARG A 367 -17.40 4.26 17.83
C ARG A 367 -15.96 4.01 17.38
N SER A 368 -15.05 3.95 18.35
CA SER A 368 -13.61 3.82 18.10
C SER A 368 -12.95 5.00 17.40
N GLY A 369 -12.16 5.78 18.14
CA GLY A 369 -11.34 6.84 17.55
C GLY A 369 -10.11 6.30 16.81
N ALA A 370 -9.58 5.14 17.22
CA ALA A 370 -8.42 4.53 16.57
C ALA A 370 -8.75 3.18 15.93
N LEU A 371 -9.04 2.15 16.72
CA LEU A 371 -9.14 0.76 16.24
C LEU A 371 -10.51 0.15 16.50
N TYR A 372 -11.25 -0.20 15.45
CA TYR A 372 -12.52 -0.92 15.54
C TYR A 372 -12.33 -2.37 15.11
N ILE A 373 -12.75 -3.32 15.95
CA ILE A 373 -12.69 -4.75 15.66
C ILE A 373 -14.12 -5.31 15.69
N TYR A 374 -14.56 -5.86 14.57
CA TYR A 374 -15.82 -6.58 14.45
C TYR A 374 -15.56 -8.09 14.43
N LEU A 375 -16.14 -8.82 15.38
CA LEU A 375 -16.04 -10.28 15.44
C LEU A 375 -17.29 -10.89 14.80
N ALA A 376 -17.13 -11.50 13.62
CA ALA A 376 -18.19 -12.25 12.97
C ALA A 376 -18.56 -13.51 13.77
N GLU A 377 -19.76 -14.06 13.54
CA GLU A 377 -20.25 -15.22 14.32
C GLU A 377 -19.35 -16.45 14.22
N GLU A 378 -18.71 -16.62 13.05
CA GLU A 378 -17.81 -17.74 12.77
C GLU A 378 -16.34 -17.44 13.16
N SER A 379 -16.06 -16.27 13.70
CA SER A 379 -14.70 -15.90 14.10
C SER A 379 -14.15 -16.84 15.17
N THR A 380 -12.88 -17.22 15.05
CA THR A 380 -12.15 -17.95 16.10
C THR A 380 -11.37 -17.04 17.05
N TYR A 381 -11.63 -15.72 17.06
CA TYR A 381 -11.03 -14.73 17.99
C TYR A 381 -9.52 -14.57 17.84
N ASN A 382 -9.00 -14.62 16.62
CA ASN A 382 -7.57 -14.50 16.38
C ASN A 382 -7.13 -13.03 16.31
N PHE A 383 -7.25 -12.27 17.41
CA PHE A 383 -6.60 -10.96 17.47
C PHE A 383 -5.67 -10.78 18.65
N ILE A 384 -4.58 -10.04 18.41
CA ILE A 384 -3.58 -9.69 19.42
C ILE A 384 -3.30 -8.19 19.28
N ILE A 385 -3.49 -7.45 20.37
CA ILE A 385 -3.01 -6.08 20.48
C ILE A 385 -1.72 -6.12 21.29
N GLY A 386 -0.59 -5.83 20.66
CA GLY A 386 0.73 -5.86 21.28
C GLY A 386 0.82 -4.91 22.48
N GLU A 387 1.54 -5.33 23.52
CA GLU A 387 1.69 -4.59 24.79
C GLU A 387 2.30 -3.20 24.62
N ASP A 388 3.13 -3.02 23.58
CA ASP A 388 3.78 -1.76 23.23
C ASP A 388 2.89 -0.85 22.36
N SER A 389 1.62 -1.22 22.12
CA SER A 389 0.66 -0.37 21.40
C SER A 389 0.26 0.83 22.26
N GLN A 390 0.35 2.05 21.70
CA GLN A 390 0.09 3.30 22.41
C GLN A 390 -1.08 4.05 21.78
N PHE A 391 -1.95 4.58 22.63
CA PHE A 391 -3.11 5.37 22.21
C PHE A 391 -3.11 6.71 22.92
N THR A 392 -2.98 7.81 22.17
CA THR A 392 -2.84 9.15 22.72
C THR A 392 -3.82 10.10 22.04
N THR A 393 -4.59 10.85 22.84
CA THR A 393 -5.48 11.94 22.36
C THR A 393 -6.47 11.55 21.24
N ASN A 394 -6.80 10.26 21.10
CA ASN A 394 -7.84 9.81 20.17
C ASN A 394 -9.24 10.13 20.71
N ALA A 395 -10.23 10.25 19.83
CA ALA A 395 -11.59 10.64 20.20
C ALA A 395 -12.67 9.87 19.43
N ALA A 396 -13.79 9.58 20.08
CA ALA A 396 -14.97 9.01 19.45
C ALA A 396 -16.21 9.70 20.03
N ASP A 397 -17.17 10.05 19.19
CA ASP A 397 -18.35 10.81 19.62
C ASP A 397 -19.34 9.97 20.45
N ILE A 398 -19.41 8.65 20.23
CA ILE A 398 -20.26 7.75 21.03
C ILE A 398 -19.48 7.03 22.11
N CYS A 399 -18.56 6.12 21.75
CA CYS A 399 -17.82 5.33 22.72
C CYS A 399 -16.57 4.65 22.13
N GLY A 400 -15.68 4.20 23.01
CA GLY A 400 -14.40 3.60 22.64
C GLY A 400 -13.47 4.66 22.07
N GLU A 401 -12.94 5.58 22.88
CA GLU A 401 -12.03 6.63 22.37
C GLU A 401 -10.81 6.02 21.64
N TYR A 402 -10.34 4.87 22.11
CA TYR A 402 -9.16 4.18 21.58
C TYR A 402 -9.54 2.94 20.77
N ILE A 403 -10.19 1.99 21.43
CA ILE A 403 -10.53 0.70 20.84
C ILE A 403 -12.02 0.43 21.11
N PHE A 404 -12.70 -0.10 20.09
CA PHE A 404 -14.02 -0.68 20.24
C PHE A 404 -14.02 -2.08 19.65
N ILE A 405 -14.50 -3.06 20.42
CA ILE A 405 -14.62 -4.45 19.99
C ILE A 405 -16.09 -4.82 20.02
N TYR A 406 -16.63 -5.18 18.86
CA TYR A 406 -17.98 -5.70 18.73
C TYR A 406 -17.95 -7.23 18.68
N SER A 407 -18.60 -7.87 19.65
CA SER A 407 -18.89 -9.31 19.62
C SER A 407 -20.37 -9.53 19.87
N ARG A 408 -21.01 -10.32 19.00
CA ARG A 408 -22.41 -10.71 19.20
C ARG A 408 -22.57 -11.66 20.39
N ASN A 409 -21.56 -12.46 20.70
CA ASN A 409 -21.61 -13.44 21.78
C ASN A 409 -20.34 -13.38 22.62
N ILE A 410 -20.46 -12.72 23.78
CA ILE A 410 -19.36 -12.55 24.73
C ILE A 410 -18.83 -13.88 25.29
N ASN A 411 -19.65 -14.95 25.30
CA ASN A 411 -19.20 -16.25 25.79
C ASN A 411 -18.14 -16.89 24.89
N ILE A 412 -17.97 -16.35 23.69
CA ILE A 412 -16.97 -16.83 22.74
C ILE A 412 -15.68 -15.98 22.80
N LEU A 413 -15.73 -14.80 23.44
CA LEU A 413 -14.55 -14.01 23.80
C LEU A 413 -13.88 -14.68 25.02
N ASN A 414 -12.92 -15.56 24.76
CA ASN A 414 -12.09 -16.15 25.81
C ASN A 414 -10.94 -15.18 26.12
N ILE A 415 -11.26 -14.09 26.84
CA ILE A 415 -10.31 -13.03 27.25
C ILE A 415 -9.50 -13.48 28.45
#